data_AF-A0A416HBH8-F1
#
_entry.id   AF-A0A416HBH8-F1
#
_cell.length_a   1.000
_cell.length_b   1.000
_cell.length_c   1.000
_cell.angle_alpha   90.00
_cell.angle_beta   90.00
_cell.angle_gamma   90.00
#
_symmetry.space_group_name_H-M   'P 1'
#
loop_
_entity.id
_entity.type
_entity.pdbx_description
1 polymer ?
#
loop_
_entity_poly.entity_id
_entity_poly.type
_entity_poly.pdbx_seq_one_letter_code
_entity_poly.pdbx_strand_id
1 'polypeptide(L)'
;MIDGYWSDVHGIFYPDGTVRDPSIPAAVLGFRRKRDEGMVYPNANKEGYAQRGISMVKEALEEKTKVFRAGRKSIDEVLEAAEFCANLLEACELVPMYDPPTARIARIRKAGDEREARKLAYELALLLQEKCLLL
;
A
#
# COMPACT_ATOMS: atom_id res chain seq x y z
N MET A 1 -18.50 8.73 -15.54
CA MET A 1 -19.43 7.82 -16.24
C MET A 1 -18.55 7.02 -17.20
N ILE A 2 -18.55 5.69 -17.12
CA ILE A 2 -17.90 4.84 -18.14
C ILE A 2 -18.93 4.77 -19.26
N ASP A 3 -18.69 5.44 -20.39
CA ASP A 3 -19.62 5.47 -21.51
C ASP A 3 -19.31 4.36 -22.53
N GLY A 4 -20.34 3.65 -22.99
CA GLY A 4 -20.27 2.54 -23.95
C GLY A 4 -20.82 1.22 -23.40
N TYR A 5 -20.92 0.20 -24.27
CA TYR A 5 -21.45 -1.16 -24.02
C TYR A 5 -20.77 -1.94 -22.85
N TRP A 6 -19.75 -1.36 -22.24
CA TRP A 6 -18.90 -1.95 -21.19
C TRP A 6 -19.05 -1.26 -19.82
N SER A 7 -20.09 -0.42 -19.65
CA SER A 7 -20.29 0.38 -18.43
C SER A 7 -20.48 -0.46 -17.16
N ASP A 8 -21.07 -1.63 -17.34
CA ASP A 8 -21.45 -2.65 -16.36
C ASP A 8 -20.68 -3.97 -16.57
N VAL A 9 -20.21 -4.22 -17.80
CA VAL A 9 -19.30 -5.33 -18.13
C VAL A 9 -17.85 -4.88 -17.96
N HIS A 10 -17.31 -5.02 -16.75
CA HIS A 10 -15.86 -5.03 -16.49
C HIS A 10 -15.01 -4.02 -17.28
N GLY A 11 -15.41 -2.75 -17.32
CA GLY A 11 -14.60 -1.69 -17.93
C GLY A 11 -13.15 -1.75 -17.42
N ILE A 12 -12.21 -1.97 -18.34
CA ILE A 12 -10.78 -2.12 -18.04
C ILE A 12 -10.17 -0.74 -17.73
N PHE A 13 -10.58 0.28 -18.50
CA PHE A 13 -10.07 1.64 -18.43
C PHE A 13 -11.16 2.59 -17.92
N TYR A 14 -10.78 3.54 -17.09
CA TYR A 14 -11.58 4.70 -16.72
C TYR A 14 -11.44 5.82 -17.77
N PRO A 15 -12.35 6.82 -17.78
CA PRO A 15 -12.29 7.93 -18.75
C PRO A 15 -11.02 8.78 -18.70
N ASP A 16 -10.32 8.80 -17.56
CA ASP A 16 -9.04 9.51 -17.38
C ASP A 16 -7.83 8.70 -17.84
N GLY A 17 -8.05 7.52 -18.42
CA GLY A 17 -7.00 6.61 -18.89
C GLY A 17 -6.40 5.72 -17.81
N THR A 18 -6.80 5.86 -16.54
CA THR A 18 -6.40 4.93 -15.48
C THR A 18 -7.06 3.57 -15.68
N VAL A 19 -6.47 2.51 -15.12
CA VAL A 19 -6.95 1.13 -15.27
C VAL A 19 -7.60 0.67 -13.97
N ARG A 20 -8.70 -0.09 -14.07
CA ARG A 20 -9.41 -0.67 -12.92
C ARG A 20 -8.52 -1.58 -12.07
N ASP A 21 -7.79 -2.48 -12.72
CA ASP A 21 -6.78 -3.33 -12.11
C ASP A 21 -5.76 -3.68 -13.23
N PRO A 22 -4.46 -3.36 -13.06
CA PRO A 22 -3.43 -3.66 -14.06
C PRO A 22 -3.30 -5.15 -14.45
N SER A 23 -3.76 -6.07 -13.62
CA SER A 23 -3.78 -7.51 -13.93
C SER A 23 -4.80 -7.87 -15.01
N ILE A 24 -5.86 -7.07 -15.19
CA ILE A 24 -6.89 -7.30 -16.22
C ILE A 24 -6.32 -7.13 -17.64
N PRO A 25 -5.73 -5.97 -18.03
CA PRO A 25 -5.12 -5.85 -19.35
C PRO A 25 -3.94 -6.82 -19.52
N ALA A 26 -3.18 -7.11 -18.46
CA ALA A 26 -2.14 -8.14 -18.52
C ALA A 26 -2.71 -9.52 -18.91
N ALA A 27 -3.83 -9.92 -18.30
CA ALA A 27 -4.51 -11.17 -18.64
C ALA A 27 -5.08 -11.17 -20.06
N VAL A 28 -5.65 -10.05 -20.53
CA VAL A 28 -6.13 -9.89 -21.91
C VAL A 28 -4.99 -10.06 -22.91
N LEU A 29 -3.79 -9.56 -22.59
CA LEU A 29 -2.58 -9.73 -23.40
C LEU A 29 -1.92 -11.11 -23.26
N GLY A 30 -2.50 -12.01 -22.46
CA GLY A 30 -1.99 -13.37 -22.26
C GLY A 30 -0.83 -13.46 -21.26
N PHE A 31 -0.52 -12.39 -20.53
CA PHE A 31 0.44 -12.46 -19.44
C PHE A 31 -0.12 -13.29 -18.29
N ARG A 32 0.69 -14.24 -17.82
CA ARG A 32 0.37 -15.11 -16.70
C ARG A 32 1.64 -15.32 -15.89
N ARG A 33 1.48 -15.48 -14.57
CA ARG A 33 2.60 -15.90 -13.73
C ARG A 33 3.11 -17.26 -14.18
N LYS A 34 4.40 -17.49 -13.97
CA LYS A 34 5.02 -18.81 -14.11
C LYS A 34 4.32 -19.79 -13.15
N ARG A 35 4.10 -21.04 -13.57
CA ARG A 35 3.30 -22.05 -12.83
C ARG A 35 4.08 -23.33 -12.54
N ASP A 36 5.38 -23.32 -12.78
CA ASP A 36 6.28 -24.44 -12.52
C ASP A 36 7.25 -24.11 -11.37
N GLU A 37 8.10 -25.08 -11.01
CA GLU A 37 9.05 -25.02 -9.90
C GLU A 37 10.06 -23.87 -10.00
N GLY A 38 10.28 -23.31 -11.19
CA GLY A 38 11.17 -22.17 -11.38
C GLY A 38 10.50 -20.81 -11.15
N MET A 39 9.31 -20.75 -10.54
CA MET A 39 8.67 -19.50 -10.14
C MET A 39 9.46 -18.83 -9.01
N VAL A 40 9.81 -17.55 -9.19
CA VAL A 40 10.52 -16.76 -8.19
C VAL A 40 9.52 -15.81 -7.54
N TYR A 41 9.38 -15.91 -6.22
CA TYR A 41 8.55 -14.99 -5.45
C TYR A 41 9.27 -13.66 -5.23
N PRO A 42 8.54 -12.54 -5.28
CA PRO A 42 9.10 -11.25 -4.91
C PRO A 42 9.54 -11.28 -3.45
N ASN A 43 10.69 -10.67 -3.16
CA ASN A 43 11.20 -10.53 -1.80
C ASN A 43 11.20 -9.05 -1.43
N ALA A 44 10.14 -8.63 -0.73
CA ALA A 44 9.95 -7.24 -0.29
C ALA A 44 11.12 -6.69 0.54
N ASN A 45 11.91 -7.57 1.17
CA ASN A 45 12.98 -7.18 2.07
C ASN A 45 14.39 -7.49 1.56
N LYS A 46 14.57 -7.80 0.27
CA LYS A 46 15.87 -8.23 -0.27
C LYS A 46 17.03 -7.25 0.02
N GLU A 47 16.74 -5.95 0.01
CA GLU A 47 17.69 -4.86 0.28
C GLU A 47 17.40 -4.13 1.61
N GLY A 48 16.57 -4.72 2.48
CA GLY A 48 16.21 -4.13 3.77
C GLY A 48 15.11 -3.06 3.72
N TYR A 49 14.42 -2.90 2.59
CA TYR A 49 13.35 -1.92 2.45
C TYR A 49 12.18 -2.17 3.40
N ALA A 50 11.82 -3.42 3.68
CA ALA A 50 10.73 -3.69 4.61
C ALA A 50 11.11 -3.26 6.04
N GLN A 51 12.35 -3.53 6.50
CA GLN A 51 12.80 -2.99 7.78
C GLN A 51 12.79 -1.46 7.80
N ARG A 52 13.25 -0.82 6.71
CA ARG A 52 13.23 0.65 6.58
C ARG A 52 11.81 1.19 6.70
N GLY A 53 10.85 0.63 5.96
CA GLY A 53 9.45 1.06 6.02
C GLY A 53 8.87 0.94 7.43
N ILE A 54 9.12 -0.20 8.09
CA ILE A 54 8.69 -0.41 9.49
C ILE A 54 9.33 0.62 10.43
N SER A 55 10.62 0.93 10.26
CA SER A 55 11.27 1.96 11.08
C SER A 55 10.69 3.37 10.85
N MET A 56 10.35 3.72 9.60
CA MET A 56 9.72 5.00 9.28
C MET A 56 8.37 5.12 9.96
N VAL A 57 7.55 4.06 9.95
CA VAL A 57 6.27 4.06 10.66
C VAL A 57 6.46 4.15 12.17
N LYS A 58 7.41 3.40 12.75
CA LYS A 58 7.73 3.48 14.18
C LYS A 58 8.09 4.91 14.60
N GLU A 59 8.95 5.58 13.82
CA GLU A 59 9.31 6.98 14.07
C GLU A 59 8.11 7.93 13.90
N ALA A 60 7.31 7.73 12.86
CA ALA A 60 6.15 8.59 12.58
C ALA A 60 5.06 8.48 13.67
N LEU A 61 4.89 7.29 14.25
CA LEU A 61 3.91 7.03 15.30
C LEU A 61 4.42 7.37 16.71
N GLU A 62 5.73 7.56 16.88
CA GLU A 62 6.33 7.87 18.17
C GLU A 62 5.81 9.19 18.75
N GLU A 63 5.45 9.18 20.03
CA GLU A 63 5.07 10.38 20.76
C GLU A 63 6.26 10.86 21.59
N LYS A 64 6.90 11.95 21.17
CA LYS A 64 8.00 12.53 21.94
C LYS A 64 7.43 13.31 23.12
N THR A 65 7.42 12.69 24.29
CA THR A 65 7.09 13.35 25.56
C THR A 65 8.36 13.94 26.19
N LYS A 66 8.78 15.12 25.73
CA LYS A 66 9.70 15.95 26.56
C LYS A 66 8.85 16.74 27.55
N VAL A 67 9.39 16.94 28.75
CA VAL A 67 8.72 17.41 29.99
C VAL A 67 7.81 18.64 29.84
N PHE A 68 7.87 19.40 28.73
CA PHE A 68 6.97 20.52 28.44
C PHE A 68 6.52 20.64 26.97
N ARG A 69 6.80 19.65 26.10
CA ARG A 69 6.36 19.63 24.70
C ARG A 69 6.10 18.20 24.26
N ALA A 70 4.82 17.86 24.08
CA ALA A 70 4.41 16.72 23.29
C ALA A 70 4.49 17.12 21.80
N GLY A 71 5.41 16.51 21.06
CA GLY A 71 5.51 16.71 19.61
C GLY A 71 5.05 15.45 18.90
N ARG A 72 3.97 15.54 18.13
CA ARG A 72 3.55 14.50 17.18
C ARG A 72 3.98 14.91 15.78
N LYS A 73 4.35 13.91 14.99
CA LYS A 73 4.56 14.05 13.55
C LYS A 73 3.24 14.42 12.86
N SER A 74 3.33 15.13 11.74
CA SER A 74 2.14 15.55 10.99
C SER A 74 1.42 14.34 10.39
N ILE A 75 0.15 14.51 10.02
CA ILE A 75 -0.60 13.49 9.30
C ILE A 75 0.09 13.09 7.99
N ASP A 76 0.71 14.05 7.29
CA ASP A 76 1.40 13.79 6.04
C ASP A 76 2.64 12.91 6.25
N GLU A 77 3.43 13.16 7.31
CA GLU A 77 4.59 12.31 7.65
C GLU A 77 4.16 10.88 8.01
N VAL A 78 3.02 10.72 8.71
CA VAL A 78 2.45 9.40 9.01
C VAL A 78 2.00 8.68 7.75
N LEU A 79 1.29 9.38 6.85
CA LEU A 79 0.80 8.80 5.61
C LEU A 79 1.93 8.50 4.62
N GLU A 80 3.01 9.28 4.60
CA GLU A 80 4.20 9.00 3.78
C GLU A 80 4.90 7.71 4.24
N ALA A 81 5.06 7.51 5.55
CA ALA A 81 5.58 6.26 6.09
C ALA A 81 4.67 5.06 5.78
N ALA A 82 3.35 5.25 5.91
CA ALA A 82 2.36 4.24 5.54
C ALA A 82 2.42 3.88 4.04
N GLU A 83 2.59 4.88 3.18
CA GLU A 83 2.66 4.72 1.72
C GLU A 83 3.91 3.95 1.29
N PHE A 84 5.02 4.15 1.98
CA PHE A 84 6.22 3.33 1.78
C PHE A 84 5.95 1.84 2.04
N CYS A 85 5.29 1.51 3.15
CA CYS A 85 4.91 0.12 3.45
C CYS A 85 3.87 -0.42 2.45
N ALA A 86 2.86 0.38 2.11
CA ALA A 86 1.82 0.03 1.15
C ALA A 86 2.40 -0.37 -0.21
N ASN A 87 3.33 0.43 -0.74
CA ASN A 87 3.98 0.15 -2.03
C ASN A 87 4.71 -1.19 -2.05
N LEU A 88 5.40 -1.55 -0.96
CA LEU A 88 6.06 -2.86 -0.84
C LEU A 88 5.06 -4.01 -0.78
N LEU A 89 3.98 -3.83 0.00
CA LEU A 89 2.93 -4.83 0.13
C LEU A 89 2.21 -5.07 -1.19
N GLU A 90 1.87 -4.01 -1.93
CA GLU A 90 1.21 -4.09 -3.23
C GLU A 90 2.13 -4.68 -4.30
N ALA A 91 3.38 -4.19 -4.41
CA ALA A 91 4.33 -4.65 -5.42
C ALA A 91 4.72 -6.13 -5.27
N CYS A 92 4.68 -6.64 -4.04
CA CYS A 92 4.96 -8.05 -3.74
C CYS A 92 3.68 -8.90 -3.60
N GLU A 93 2.51 -8.32 -3.87
CA GLU A 93 1.20 -8.99 -3.79
C GLU A 93 0.94 -9.65 -2.42
N LEU A 94 1.41 -8.99 -1.35
CA LEU A 94 1.29 -9.41 0.04
C LEU A 94 -0.03 -8.96 0.70
N VAL A 95 -0.88 -8.27 -0.08
CA VAL A 95 -2.20 -7.76 0.29
C VAL A 95 -3.22 -8.03 -0.82
N PRO A 96 -4.52 -8.13 -0.49
CA PRO A 96 -5.58 -8.13 -1.49
C PRO A 96 -5.62 -6.79 -2.26
N MET A 97 -5.66 -6.85 -3.59
CA MET A 97 -5.68 -5.67 -4.48
C MET A 97 -7.08 -5.13 -4.80
N TYR A 98 -8.14 -5.68 -4.20
CA TYR A 98 -9.52 -5.19 -4.39
C TYR A 98 -9.72 -3.78 -3.81
N ASP A 99 -9.08 -3.49 -2.68
CA ASP A 99 -9.04 -2.16 -2.06
C ASP A 99 -7.58 -1.85 -1.65
N PRO A 100 -6.74 -1.40 -2.60
CA PRO A 100 -5.29 -1.30 -2.37
C PRO A 100 -4.98 -0.28 -1.26
N PRO A 101 -4.03 -0.59 -0.36
CA PRO A 101 -3.61 0.32 0.71
C PRO A 101 -3.28 1.75 0.25
N THR A 102 -2.65 1.95 -0.90
CA THR A 102 -2.35 3.27 -1.46
C THR A 102 -3.62 4.07 -1.78
N ALA A 103 -4.68 3.41 -2.28
CA ALA A 103 -5.98 4.06 -2.47
C ALA A 103 -6.65 4.42 -1.14
N ARG A 104 -6.53 3.57 -0.11
CA ARG A 104 -6.99 3.89 1.26
C ARG A 104 -6.25 5.12 1.79
N ILE A 105 -4.94 5.19 1.62
CA ILE A 105 -4.10 6.35 1.99
C ILE A 105 -4.57 7.62 1.29
N ALA A 106 -4.80 7.59 -0.02
CA ALA A 106 -5.29 8.75 -0.76
C ALA A 106 -6.65 9.25 -0.25
N ARG A 107 -7.57 8.34 0.10
CA ARG A 107 -8.87 8.70 0.71
C ARG A 107 -8.69 9.34 2.09
N ILE A 108 -7.83 8.78 2.94
CA ILE A 108 -7.55 9.32 4.28
C ILE A 108 -6.86 10.68 4.19
N ARG A 109 -5.89 10.84 3.29
CA ARG A 109 -5.19 12.11 3.02
C ARG A 109 -6.19 13.21 2.65
N LYS A 110 -7.17 12.90 1.80
CA LYS A 110 -8.23 13.83 1.42
C LYS A 110 -9.18 14.16 2.58
N ALA A 111 -9.48 13.19 3.44
CA ALA A 111 -10.37 13.38 4.59
C ALA A 111 -9.69 14.13 5.75
N GLY A 112 -8.37 14.05 5.88
CA GLY A 112 -7.62 14.61 7.00
C GLY A 112 -7.82 13.87 8.32
N ASP A 113 -8.24 12.59 8.28
CA ASP A 113 -8.51 11.81 9.49
C ASP A 113 -7.20 11.27 10.10
N GLU A 114 -6.67 12.00 11.09
CA GLU A 114 -5.42 11.64 11.77
C GLU A 114 -5.50 10.29 12.49
N ARG A 115 -6.66 9.94 13.06
CA ARG A 115 -6.81 8.68 13.80
C ARG A 115 -6.72 7.49 12.85
N GLU A 116 -7.43 7.57 11.73
CA GLU A 116 -7.41 6.52 10.72
C GLU A 116 -6.03 6.45 10.03
N ALA A 117 -5.36 7.58 9.80
CA ALA A 117 -3.99 7.60 9.26
C ALA A 117 -3.01 6.82 10.14
N ARG A 118 -3.01 7.09 11.45
CA ARG A 118 -2.12 6.40 12.41
C ARG A 118 -2.45 4.92 12.52
N LYS A 119 -3.73 4.57 12.54
CA LYS A 119 -4.20 3.18 12.58
C LYS A 119 -3.75 2.42 11.33
N LEU A 120 -3.97 2.99 10.14
CA LEU A 120 -3.55 2.36 8.88
C LEU A 120 -2.03 2.19 8.82
N ALA A 121 -1.26 3.21 9.19
CA ALA A 121 0.20 3.11 9.23
C ALA A 121 0.66 1.94 10.11
N TYR A 122 0.08 1.80 11.31
CA TYR A 122 0.36 0.70 12.22
C TYR A 122 0.01 -0.66 11.62
N GLU A 123 -1.19 -0.81 11.05
CA GLU A 123 -1.65 -2.05 10.42
C GLU A 123 -0.72 -2.48 9.26
N LEU A 124 -0.32 -1.54 8.41
CA LEU A 124 0.57 -1.84 7.28
C LEU A 124 1.98 -2.21 7.73
N ALA A 125 2.52 -1.55 8.76
CA ALA A 125 3.82 -1.91 9.31
C ALA A 125 3.81 -3.32 9.93
N LEU A 126 2.78 -3.67 10.70
CA LEU A 126 2.63 -5.01 11.26
C LEU A 126 2.49 -6.08 10.17
N LEU A 127 1.66 -5.82 9.17
CA LEU A 127 1.47 -6.77 8.07
C LEU A 127 2.77 -6.98 7.30
N LEU A 128 3.50 -5.89 7.00
CA LEU A 128 4.79 -5.99 6.32
C LEU A 128 5.83 -6.73 7.17
N GLN A 129 5.83 -6.50 8.49
CA GLN A 129 6.68 -7.21 9.45
C GLN A 129 6.40 -8.72 9.42
N GLU A 130 5.12 -9.10 9.51
CA GLU A 130 4.66 -10.49 9.47
C GLU A 130 5.05 -11.17 8.15
N LYS A 131 4.70 -10.55 7.01
CA LYS A 131 4.93 -11.13 5.68
C LYS A 131 6.41 -11.26 5.33
N CYS A 132 7.26 -10.41 5.90
CA CYS A 132 8.70 -10.45 5.70
C CYS A 132 9.46 -11.22 6.79
N LEU A 133 8.75 -11.81 7.78
CA LEU A 133 9.33 -12.56 8.90
C LEU A 133 10.39 -11.74 9.68
N LEU A 134 10.05 -10.49 9.98
CA LEU A 134 10.95 -9.55 10.66
C LEU A 134 10.64 -9.50 12.17
N LEU A 135 11.68 -9.60 13.00
CA LEU A 135 11.61 -9.51 14.47
C LEU A 135 12.15 -8.17 14.97
#